data_AF-A0ABC8K7E7-F1
#
_entry.id   AF-A0ABC8K7E7-F1
#
_cell.length_a   1.000
_cell.length_b   1.000
_cell.length_c   1.000
_cell.angle_alpha   90.00
_cell.angle_beta   90.00
_cell.angle_gamma   90.00
#
_symmetry.space_group_name_H-M   'P 1'
#
loop_
_entity.id
_entity.type
_entity.pdbx_description
1 polymer ?
#
loop_
_entity_poly.entity_id
_entity_poly.type
_entity_poly.pdbx_seq_one_letter_code
_entity_poly.pdbx_strand_id
1 'polypeptide(L)'
;MDYFLKQLESIGFVGVQNFPTVGLFDGNFRQNLEETGMGYGLEVEMIAEAHKMGLLTTPYAFNPKEGEEMAKAGADIIVAHMGLTTSGNIGAKTAVSMEESVVRVQAIADAARRFNPDIIVLCHGGPISGPEEAEYVLKRTKGCVHGFYGASSMERLPVEQAITSTVQKYKSIAIK
;
A
#
# COMPACT_ATOMS: atom_id res chain seq x y z
N MET A 1 -1.83 21.03 -8.21
CA MET A 1 -0.96 20.19 -7.37
C MET A 1 0.48 20.25 -7.92
N ASP A 2 0.64 20.50 -9.22
CA ASP A 2 1.82 21.03 -9.95
C ASP A 2 2.97 21.66 -9.13
N TYR A 3 2.75 22.77 -8.41
CA TYR A 3 3.84 23.47 -7.71
C TYR A 3 4.50 22.57 -6.65
N PHE A 4 3.69 21.81 -5.92
CA PHE A 4 4.20 20.92 -4.87
C PHE A 4 4.94 19.72 -5.47
N LEU A 5 4.44 19.14 -6.56
CA LEU A 5 5.14 18.06 -7.27
C LEU A 5 6.52 18.51 -7.79
N LYS A 6 6.61 19.74 -8.34
CA LYS A 6 7.90 20.33 -8.75
C LYS A 6 8.85 20.54 -7.57
N GLN A 7 8.30 20.90 -6.41
CA GLN A 7 9.09 21.02 -5.21
C GLN A 7 9.65 19.66 -4.77
N LEU A 8 8.85 18.59 -4.80
CA LEU A 8 9.30 17.22 -4.49
C LEU A 8 10.43 16.76 -5.44
N GLU A 9 10.25 16.99 -6.74
CA GLU A 9 11.30 16.74 -7.74
C GLU A 9 12.59 17.52 -7.42
N SER A 10 12.48 18.81 -7.09
CA SER A 10 13.63 19.66 -6.76
C SER A 10 14.37 19.23 -5.48
N ILE A 11 13.66 18.60 -4.54
CA ILE A 11 14.25 18.01 -3.33
C ILE A 11 15.06 16.75 -3.69
N GLY A 12 14.73 16.09 -4.80
CA GLY A 12 15.37 14.86 -5.27
C GLY A 12 14.53 13.61 -5.10
N PHE A 13 13.23 13.73 -4.85
CA PHE A 13 12.33 12.57 -4.92
C PHE A 13 12.19 12.10 -6.36
N VAL A 14 12.36 10.79 -6.57
CA VAL A 14 12.21 10.16 -7.90
C VAL A 14 10.76 9.86 -8.28
N GLY A 15 9.84 10.00 -7.32
CA GLY A 15 8.46 9.57 -7.47
C GLY A 15 7.57 9.92 -6.30
N VAL A 16 6.29 9.54 -6.43
CA VAL A 16 5.24 9.83 -5.45
C VAL A 16 4.30 8.64 -5.23
N GLN A 17 3.66 8.63 -4.06
CA GLN A 17 2.59 7.73 -3.67
C GLN A 17 1.50 8.56 -2.97
N ASN A 18 0.23 8.21 -3.16
CA ASN A 18 -0.90 8.82 -2.47
C ASN A 18 -0.94 8.34 -1.00
N PHE A 19 -0.14 8.97 -0.16
CA PHE A 19 -0.20 8.74 1.29
C PHE A 19 0.02 10.06 2.04
N PRO A 20 -0.87 10.44 2.98
CA PRO A 20 -2.09 9.74 3.42
C PRO A 20 -3.15 9.60 2.32
N THR A 21 -4.00 8.58 2.42
CA THR A 21 -5.06 8.29 1.45
C THR A 21 -6.41 8.11 2.11
N VAL A 22 -7.47 8.64 1.49
CA VAL A 22 -8.85 8.44 1.92
C VAL A 22 -9.36 7.02 1.63
N GLY A 23 -8.60 6.25 0.83
CA GLY A 23 -8.82 4.84 0.57
C GLY A 23 -8.87 3.96 1.83
N LEU A 24 -8.25 4.42 2.93
CA LEU A 24 -8.27 3.74 4.23
C LEU A 24 -9.54 4.01 5.05
N PHE A 25 -10.37 4.98 4.68
CA PHE A 25 -11.64 5.24 5.35
C PHE A 25 -12.79 4.48 4.68
N ASP A 26 -13.78 4.08 5.48
CA ASP A 26 -14.99 3.38 5.04
C ASP A 26 -16.28 4.01 5.59
N GLY A 27 -17.41 3.40 5.23
CA GLY A 27 -18.74 3.77 5.72
C GLY A 27 -19.13 5.23 5.45
N ASN A 28 -19.97 5.77 6.35
CA ASN A 28 -20.47 7.15 6.23
C ASN A 28 -19.35 8.20 6.27
N PHE A 29 -18.23 7.91 6.95
CA PHE A 29 -17.12 8.85 7.02
C PHE A 29 -16.46 8.99 5.65
N ARG A 30 -16.15 7.89 4.97
CA ARG A 30 -15.67 7.92 3.58
C ARG A 30 -16.64 8.63 2.66
N GLN A 31 -17.93 8.32 2.76
CA GLN A 31 -18.95 8.96 1.93
C GLN A 31 -18.96 10.48 2.12
N ASN A 32 -18.91 10.96 3.36
CA ASN A 32 -18.87 12.40 3.64
C ASN A 32 -17.62 13.07 3.06
N LEU A 33 -16.46 12.40 3.07
CA LEU A 33 -15.23 12.92 2.45
C LEU A 33 -15.40 13.06 0.93
N GLU A 34 -15.96 12.04 0.28
CA GLU A 34 -16.25 12.07 -1.17
C GLU A 34 -17.22 13.21 -1.52
N GLU A 35 -18.30 13.38 -0.75
CA GLU A 35 -19.34 14.39 -0.99
C GLU A 35 -18.87 15.83 -0.71
N THR A 36 -17.82 16.01 0.09
CA THR A 36 -17.28 17.32 0.47
C THR A 36 -16.01 17.72 -0.29
N GLY A 37 -15.66 16.97 -1.35
CA GLY A 37 -14.52 17.29 -2.20
C GLY A 37 -13.17 16.87 -1.64
N MET A 38 -13.14 15.89 -0.74
CA MET A 38 -11.92 15.20 -0.28
C MET A 38 -11.94 13.74 -0.74
N GLY A 39 -12.45 13.50 -1.94
CA GLY A 39 -12.61 12.17 -2.51
C GLY A 39 -11.32 11.59 -3.09
N TYR A 40 -11.32 10.28 -3.29
CA TYR A 40 -10.18 9.54 -3.85
C TYR A 40 -9.84 9.97 -5.29
N GLY A 41 -10.82 10.52 -6.03
CA GLY A 41 -10.59 11.07 -7.37
C GLY A 41 -9.49 12.14 -7.41
N LEU A 42 -9.33 12.95 -6.35
CA LEU A 42 -8.24 13.92 -6.27
C LEU A 42 -6.86 13.27 -6.13
N GLU A 43 -6.78 12.09 -5.50
CA GLU A 43 -5.55 11.31 -5.43
C GLU A 43 -5.18 10.76 -6.81
N VAL A 44 -6.17 10.29 -7.58
CA VAL A 44 -5.99 9.85 -8.97
C VAL A 44 -5.49 11.02 -9.85
N GLU A 45 -6.09 12.21 -9.72
CA GLU A 45 -5.65 13.41 -10.43
C GLU A 45 -4.20 13.79 -10.09
N MET A 46 -3.82 13.73 -8.82
CA MET A 46 -2.43 13.97 -8.38
C MET A 46 -1.45 12.99 -9.02
N ILE A 47 -1.80 11.70 -9.09
CA ILE A 47 -0.98 10.69 -9.76
C ILE A 47 -0.87 10.98 -11.26
N ALA A 48 -1.96 11.39 -11.91
CA ALA A 48 -1.95 11.76 -13.32
C ALA A 48 -1.06 12.98 -13.61
N GLU A 49 -1.08 13.99 -12.73
CA GLU A 49 -0.16 15.15 -12.81
C GLU A 49 1.30 14.70 -12.64
N ALA A 50 1.60 13.87 -11.64
CA ALA A 50 2.94 13.37 -11.38
C ALA A 50 3.50 12.53 -12.54
N HIS A 51 2.69 11.65 -13.12
CA HIS A 51 3.08 10.86 -14.28
C HIS A 51 3.41 11.75 -15.50
N LYS A 52 2.58 12.78 -15.77
CA LYS A 52 2.85 13.76 -16.85
C LYS A 52 4.16 14.52 -16.66
N MET A 53 4.59 14.68 -15.41
CA MET A 53 5.88 15.30 -15.07
C MET A 53 7.06 14.33 -15.16
N GLY A 54 6.84 13.04 -15.44
CA GLY A 54 7.89 12.02 -15.52
C GLY A 54 8.35 11.49 -14.16
N LEU A 55 7.62 11.76 -13.09
CA LEU A 55 7.87 11.16 -11.78
C LEU A 55 7.40 9.70 -11.78
N LEU A 56 8.15 8.82 -11.10
CA LEU A 56 7.69 7.46 -10.83
C LEU A 56 6.43 7.52 -9.95
N THR A 57 5.41 6.76 -10.30
CA THR A 57 4.11 6.76 -9.60
C THR A 57 3.80 5.38 -9.05
N THR A 58 3.62 5.29 -7.74
CA THR A 58 3.38 4.00 -7.05
C THR A 58 2.14 4.02 -6.14
N PRO A 59 0.94 4.42 -6.62
CA PRO A 59 -0.22 4.60 -5.77
C PRO A 59 -0.74 3.33 -5.10
N TYR A 60 -1.37 3.50 -3.94
CA TYR A 60 -2.27 2.53 -3.36
C TYR A 60 -3.60 2.50 -4.10
N ALA A 61 -4.21 1.32 -4.21
CA ALA A 61 -5.60 1.13 -4.62
C ALA A 61 -6.25 0.05 -3.72
N PHE A 62 -7.53 0.25 -3.37
CA PHE A 62 -8.22 -0.58 -2.36
C PHE A 62 -9.32 -1.46 -2.97
N ASN A 63 -9.70 -1.20 -4.22
CA ASN A 63 -10.70 -1.97 -4.95
C ASN A 63 -10.44 -1.94 -6.47
N PRO A 64 -11.10 -2.81 -7.26
CA PRO A 64 -10.86 -2.90 -8.70
C PRO A 64 -11.10 -1.61 -9.48
N LYS A 65 -12.07 -0.78 -9.06
CA LYS A 65 -12.37 0.50 -9.71
C LYS A 65 -11.21 1.47 -9.53
N GLU A 66 -10.70 1.61 -8.31
CA GLU A 66 -9.54 2.45 -8.01
C GLU A 66 -8.27 1.96 -8.73
N GLY A 67 -8.08 0.64 -8.86
CA GLY A 67 -6.98 0.07 -9.65
C GLY A 67 -7.06 0.43 -11.14
N GLU A 68 -8.27 0.41 -11.71
CA GLU A 68 -8.54 0.87 -13.07
C GLU A 68 -8.30 2.37 -13.24
N GLU A 69 -8.73 3.19 -12.29
CA GLU A 69 -8.54 4.65 -12.31
C GLU A 69 -7.06 5.02 -12.23
N MET A 70 -6.29 4.38 -11.34
CA MET A 70 -4.85 4.59 -11.23
C MET A 70 -4.09 4.13 -12.48
N ALA A 71 -4.50 3.02 -13.09
CA ALA A 71 -3.91 2.58 -14.36
C ALA A 71 -4.18 3.59 -15.49
N LYS A 72 -5.40 4.15 -15.58
CA LYS A 72 -5.73 5.21 -16.54
C LYS A 72 -4.99 6.53 -16.28
N ALA A 73 -4.67 6.82 -15.02
CA ALA A 73 -3.86 7.99 -14.65
C ALA A 73 -2.40 7.87 -15.09
N GLY A 74 -1.94 6.69 -15.49
CA GLY A 74 -0.56 6.44 -15.90
C GLY A 74 0.33 5.89 -14.79
N ALA A 75 -0.26 5.30 -13.74
CA ALA A 75 0.52 4.68 -12.67
C ALA A 75 1.56 3.68 -13.21
N ASP A 76 2.81 3.80 -12.78
CA ASP A 76 3.88 2.87 -13.14
C ASP A 76 3.77 1.57 -12.33
N ILE A 77 3.41 1.72 -11.06
CA ILE A 77 3.18 0.63 -10.10
C ILE A 77 1.85 0.85 -9.40
N ILE A 78 1.04 -0.19 -9.21
CA ILE A 78 -0.13 -0.15 -8.34
C ILE A 78 0.09 -1.05 -7.14
N VAL A 79 -0.16 -0.51 -5.95
CA VAL A 79 -0.07 -1.25 -4.69
C VAL A 79 -1.48 -1.61 -4.21
N ALA A 80 -1.88 -2.86 -4.40
CA ALA A 80 -3.15 -3.40 -3.93
C ALA A 80 -3.15 -3.50 -2.40
N HIS A 81 -3.91 -2.60 -1.76
CA HIS A 81 -3.86 -2.37 -0.31
C HIS A 81 -5.02 -3.04 0.42
N MET A 82 -4.71 -3.99 1.31
CA MET A 82 -5.70 -4.80 2.06
C MET A 82 -6.09 -4.19 3.42
N GLY A 83 -5.98 -2.86 3.56
CA GLY A 83 -6.20 -2.16 4.84
C GLY A 83 -5.01 -2.23 5.81
N LEU A 84 -5.23 -1.81 7.06
CA LEU A 84 -4.17 -1.70 8.07
C LEU A 84 -3.55 -3.07 8.43
N THR A 85 -2.23 -3.11 8.58
CA THR A 85 -1.51 -4.33 8.96
C THR A 85 -1.88 -4.80 10.36
N THR A 86 -2.21 -6.08 10.53
CA THR A 86 -2.71 -6.65 11.80
C THR A 86 -1.62 -7.07 12.79
N SER A 87 -0.36 -7.20 12.35
CA SER A 87 0.74 -7.71 13.18
C SER A 87 1.45 -6.64 14.03
N GLY A 88 2.11 -7.10 15.09
CA GLY A 88 2.84 -6.26 16.06
C GLY A 88 1.98 -5.75 17.21
N ASN A 89 2.58 -4.97 18.11
CA ASN A 89 1.92 -4.50 19.33
C ASN A 89 0.78 -3.50 19.08
N ILE A 90 0.77 -2.85 17.92
CA ILE A 90 -0.20 -1.81 17.53
C ILE A 90 -0.97 -2.17 16.24
N GLY A 91 -0.98 -3.44 15.85
CA GLY A 91 -1.67 -3.91 14.65
C GLY A 91 -3.20 -3.80 14.75
N ALA A 92 -3.85 -3.63 13.61
CA ALA A 92 -5.32 -3.59 13.55
C ALA A 92 -5.92 -4.93 13.98
N LYS A 93 -7.03 -4.88 14.73
CA LYS A 93 -7.76 -6.10 15.16
C LYS A 93 -8.73 -6.61 14.09
N THR A 94 -9.07 -5.76 13.14
CA THR A 94 -10.02 -6.02 12.06
C THR A 94 -9.24 -6.08 10.75
N ALA A 95 -9.20 -7.25 10.13
CA ALA A 95 -8.75 -7.40 8.76
C ALA A 95 -9.53 -8.49 8.03
N VAL A 96 -9.45 -8.42 6.71
CA VAL A 96 -9.86 -9.52 5.83
C VAL A 96 -9.02 -10.77 6.10
N SER A 97 -9.54 -11.95 5.73
CA SER A 97 -8.76 -13.18 5.81
C SER A 97 -7.64 -13.19 4.76
N MET A 98 -6.71 -14.12 4.90
CA MET A 98 -5.64 -14.30 3.92
C MET A 98 -6.20 -14.72 2.55
N GLU A 99 -7.18 -15.62 2.53
CA GLU A 99 -7.85 -16.07 1.30
C GLU A 99 -8.57 -14.92 0.61
N GLU A 100 -9.28 -14.09 1.38
CA GLU A 100 -9.96 -12.90 0.86
C GLU A 100 -8.95 -11.89 0.30
N SER A 101 -7.78 -11.76 0.94
CA SER A 101 -6.70 -10.90 0.45
C SER A 101 -6.20 -11.34 -0.93
N VAL A 102 -6.04 -12.66 -1.16
CA VAL A 102 -5.68 -13.19 -2.48
C VAL A 102 -6.71 -12.78 -3.53
N VAL A 103 -8.00 -12.95 -3.24
CA VAL A 103 -9.09 -12.64 -4.17
C VAL A 103 -9.11 -11.13 -4.50
N ARG A 104 -8.98 -10.28 -3.49
CA ARG A 104 -9.00 -8.82 -3.68
C ARG A 104 -7.79 -8.29 -4.42
N VAL A 105 -6.59 -8.76 -4.06
CA VAL A 105 -5.35 -8.39 -4.77
C VAL A 105 -5.45 -8.80 -6.24
N GLN A 106 -5.90 -10.03 -6.52
CA GLN A 106 -6.11 -10.50 -7.89
C GLN A 106 -7.08 -9.59 -8.65
N ALA A 107 -8.22 -9.24 -8.05
CA ALA A 107 -9.24 -8.43 -8.71
C ALA A 107 -8.75 -7.01 -9.03
N ILE A 108 -7.96 -6.39 -8.14
CA ILE A 108 -7.32 -5.09 -8.39
C ILE A 108 -6.31 -5.21 -9.53
N ALA A 109 -5.46 -6.25 -9.49
CA ALA A 109 -4.43 -6.47 -10.50
C ALA A 109 -5.03 -6.70 -11.89
N ASP A 110 -6.07 -7.53 -11.98
CA ASP A 110 -6.79 -7.79 -13.22
C ASP A 110 -7.43 -6.52 -13.78
N ALA A 111 -8.06 -5.71 -12.93
CA ALA A 111 -8.70 -4.47 -13.36
C ALA A 111 -7.69 -3.45 -13.92
N ALA A 112 -6.55 -3.27 -13.23
CA ALA A 112 -5.48 -2.41 -13.72
C ALA A 112 -4.89 -2.90 -15.05
N ARG A 113 -4.63 -4.21 -15.16
CA ARG A 113 -4.00 -4.81 -16.35
C ARG A 113 -4.87 -4.82 -17.60
N ARG A 114 -6.19 -4.65 -17.46
CA ARG A 114 -7.09 -4.41 -18.62
C ARG A 114 -6.76 -3.10 -19.34
N PHE A 115 -6.23 -2.10 -18.64
CA PHE A 115 -5.87 -0.80 -19.20
C PHE A 115 -4.39 -0.73 -19.56
N ASN A 116 -3.52 -1.29 -18.72
CA ASN A 116 -2.10 -1.38 -18.98
C ASN A 116 -1.59 -2.80 -18.68
N PRO A 117 -1.44 -3.66 -19.70
CA PRO A 117 -0.94 -5.02 -19.52
C PRO A 117 0.48 -5.12 -18.97
N ASP A 118 1.26 -4.04 -18.99
CA ASP A 118 2.65 -4.02 -18.51
C ASP A 118 2.79 -3.42 -17.10
N ILE A 119 1.70 -2.97 -16.48
CA ILE A 119 1.73 -2.36 -15.15
C ILE A 119 2.20 -3.35 -14.08
N ILE A 120 3.09 -2.87 -13.21
CA ILE A 120 3.58 -3.64 -12.07
C ILE A 120 2.57 -3.52 -10.93
N VAL A 121 1.99 -4.64 -10.51
CA VAL A 121 1.15 -4.68 -9.30
C VAL A 121 1.89 -5.31 -8.13
N LEU A 122 1.81 -4.70 -6.96
CA LEU A 122 2.35 -5.20 -5.68
C LEU A 122 1.21 -5.39 -4.68
N CYS A 123 1.35 -6.33 -3.74
CA CYS A 123 0.42 -6.46 -2.62
C CYS A 123 0.92 -5.76 -1.35
N HIS A 124 0.00 -5.29 -0.49
CA HIS A 124 0.33 -4.62 0.76
C HIS A 124 -0.81 -4.71 1.80
N GLY A 125 -0.45 -4.70 3.09
CA GLY A 125 -1.38 -4.43 4.18
C GLY A 125 -2.26 -5.61 4.60
N GLY A 126 -3.20 -5.34 5.50
CA GLY A 126 -4.09 -6.34 6.07
C GLY A 126 -3.31 -7.48 6.75
N PRO A 127 -3.62 -8.75 6.44
CA PRO A 127 -2.89 -9.87 7.01
C PRO A 127 -1.52 -10.10 6.34
N ILE A 128 -1.17 -9.39 5.25
CA ILE A 128 0.08 -9.55 4.50
C ILE A 128 1.22 -8.82 5.23
N SER A 129 1.71 -9.41 6.32
CA SER A 129 2.54 -8.73 7.31
C SER A 129 4.03 -9.08 7.27
N GLY A 130 4.43 -10.03 6.42
CA GLY A 130 5.80 -10.47 6.30
C GLY A 130 6.05 -11.30 5.04
N PRO A 131 7.27 -11.87 4.91
CA PRO A 131 7.66 -12.65 3.74
C PRO A 131 6.79 -13.88 3.48
N GLU A 132 6.38 -14.60 4.54
CA GLU A 132 5.55 -15.81 4.41
C GLU A 132 4.17 -15.49 3.85
N GLU A 133 3.53 -14.42 4.33
CA GLU A 133 2.22 -14.01 3.82
C GLU A 133 2.31 -13.39 2.42
N ALA A 134 3.37 -12.62 2.13
CA ALA A 134 3.62 -12.14 0.78
C ALA A 134 3.81 -13.31 -0.21
N GLU A 135 4.60 -14.32 0.16
CA GLU A 135 4.77 -15.54 -0.63
C GLU A 135 3.45 -16.28 -0.83
N TYR A 136 2.63 -16.38 0.22
CA TYR A 136 1.31 -17.01 0.16
C TYR A 136 0.43 -16.37 -0.93
N VAL A 137 0.40 -15.02 -0.98
CA VAL A 137 -0.37 -14.25 -1.95
C VAL A 137 0.22 -14.37 -3.36
N LEU A 138 1.54 -14.23 -3.51
CA LEU A 138 2.21 -14.31 -4.81
C LEU A 138 2.04 -15.69 -5.46
N LYS A 139 2.06 -16.77 -4.69
CA LYS A 139 1.83 -18.13 -5.21
C LYS A 139 0.39 -18.41 -5.62
N ARG A 140 -0.58 -17.60 -5.18
CA ARG A 140 -2.02 -17.84 -5.39
C ARG A 140 -2.70 -16.80 -6.26
N THR A 141 -1.97 -15.77 -6.67
CA THR A 141 -2.39 -14.81 -7.70
C THR A 141 -1.79 -15.23 -9.05
N LYS A 142 -2.51 -14.97 -10.14
CA LYS A 142 -2.19 -15.48 -11.48
C LYS A 142 -1.48 -14.42 -12.31
N GLY A 143 -0.15 -14.46 -12.36
CA GLY A 143 0.68 -13.77 -13.36
C GLY A 143 0.51 -12.25 -13.46
N CYS A 144 -0.07 -11.62 -12.45
CA CYS A 144 -0.43 -10.20 -12.46
C CYS A 144 0.05 -9.43 -11.23
N VAL A 145 0.59 -10.12 -10.23
CA VAL A 145 1.15 -9.54 -8.99
C VAL A 145 2.62 -9.93 -8.91
N HIS A 146 3.48 -8.94 -8.79
CA HIS A 146 4.92 -9.08 -9.05
C HIS A 146 5.77 -8.90 -7.80
N GLY A 147 5.17 -8.55 -6.67
CA GLY A 147 5.91 -8.36 -5.42
C GLY A 147 5.05 -7.82 -4.29
N PHE A 148 5.74 -7.27 -3.30
CA PHE A 148 5.17 -6.81 -2.05
C PHE A 148 5.74 -5.44 -1.69
N TYR A 149 4.88 -4.54 -1.20
CA TYR A 149 5.29 -3.25 -0.66
C TYR A 149 5.29 -3.32 0.87
N GLY A 150 6.45 -3.16 1.50
CA GLY A 150 6.60 -3.27 2.95
C GLY A 150 6.83 -1.91 3.61
N ALA A 151 6.08 -1.62 4.68
CA ALA A 151 6.32 -0.48 5.56
C ALA A 151 6.58 -0.98 6.99
N SER A 152 5.51 -1.17 7.77
CA SER A 152 5.60 -1.72 9.14
C SER A 152 6.32 -3.09 9.20
N SER A 153 6.15 -3.93 8.18
CA SER A 153 6.81 -5.23 8.06
C SER A 153 8.32 -5.14 7.85
N MET A 154 8.80 -4.01 7.31
CA MET A 154 10.21 -3.82 6.99
C MET A 154 10.98 -3.11 8.11
N GLU A 155 10.35 -2.15 8.79
CA GLU A 155 11.01 -1.35 9.83
C GLU A 155 10.51 -1.65 11.24
N ARG A 156 9.18 -1.64 11.47
CA ARG A 156 8.62 -1.65 12.83
C ARG A 156 8.74 -3.02 13.47
N LEU A 157 8.22 -4.06 12.81
CA LEU A 157 8.15 -5.41 13.38
C LEU A 157 9.54 -5.99 13.68
N PRO A 158 10.54 -5.91 12.76
CA PRO A 158 11.86 -6.43 13.04
C PRO A 158 12.57 -5.67 14.17
N VAL A 159 12.43 -4.34 14.21
CA VAL A 159 13.07 -3.50 15.24
C VAL A 159 12.43 -3.72 16.61
N GLU A 160 11.11 -3.84 16.70
CA GLU A 160 10.40 -4.14 17.95
C GLU A 160 10.92 -5.44 18.59
N GLN A 161 11.09 -6.50 17.79
CA GLN A 161 11.62 -7.79 18.25
C GLN A 161 13.10 -7.69 18.67
N ALA A 162 13.93 -7.02 17.88
CA ALA A 162 15.36 -6.87 18.14
C ALA A 162 15.63 -6.09 19.44
N ILE A 163 14.93 -4.96 19.64
CA ILE A 163 15.06 -4.15 20.85
C ILE A 163 14.55 -4.93 22.07
N THR A 164 13.36 -5.53 21.96
CA THR A 164 12.76 -6.28 23.08
C THR A 164 13.65 -7.43 23.53
N SER A 165 14.12 -8.25 22.59
CA SER A 165 15.00 -9.38 22.91
C SER A 165 16.33 -8.94 23.52
N THR A 166 16.89 -7.81 23.06
CA THR A 166 18.12 -7.24 23.60
C THR A 166 17.93 -6.79 25.05
N VAL A 167 16.85 -6.06 25.34
CA VAL A 167 16.55 -5.60 26.71
C VAL A 167 16.29 -6.80 27.64
N GLN A 168 15.58 -7.82 27.18
CA GLN A 168 15.36 -9.06 27.95
C GLN A 168 16.67 -9.73 28.36
N LYS A 169 17.66 -9.81 27.44
CA LYS A 169 18.99 -10.36 27.74
C LYS A 169 19.73 -9.57 28.81
N TYR A 170 19.70 -8.23 28.75
CA TYR A 170 20.28 -7.40 29.81
C TYR A 170 19.58 -7.61 31.15
N LYS A 171 18.24 -7.73 31.14
CA LYS A 171 17.44 -7.95 32.34
C LYS A 171 17.63 -9.33 32.97
N SER A 172 18.08 -10.33 32.21
CA SER A 172 18.36 -11.68 32.72
C SER A 172 19.73 -11.85 33.39
N ILE A 173 20.56 -10.82 33.44
CA ILE A 173 21.88 -10.89 34.09
C ILE A 173 21.66 -11.04 35.60
N ALA A 174 22.09 -12.17 36.16
CA ALA A 174 22.10 -12.39 37.61
C ALA A 174 23.25 -11.59 38.26
N ILE A 175 22.92 -10.82 39.30
CA ILE A 175 23.91 -10.08 40.10
C ILE A 175 24.35 -10.98 41.26
N LYS A 176 25.66 -10.97 41.56
CA LYS A 176 26.24 -11.65 42.72
C LYS A 176 26.11 -10.79 43.98
#